data_AF-X0UBA0-F1
#
_entry.id   AF-X0UBA0-F1
#
_cell.length_a   1.000
_cell.length_b   1.000
_cell.length_c   1.000
_cell.angle_alpha   90.00
_cell.angle_beta   90.00
_cell.angle_gamma   90.00
#
_symmetry.space_group_name_H-M   'P 1'
#
loop_
_entity.id
_entity.type
_entity.pdbx_description
1 polymer ?
#
loop_
_entity_poly.entity_id
_entity_poly.type
_entity_poly.pdbx_seq_one_letter_code
_entity_poly.pdbx_strand_id
1 'polypeptide(L)'
;VWAVTGKRFLIVSPATYEMSASALGIKILYHVINSKKDCLCERVFMPGEDAKEYFLKNDIPLVSLETKHQPGDFSIVGVTFTSRMSMLALGEIFALLKIPFLNRDESFPVVIAGGPAVSNFVPMEDFFDAFVIGDGEEVVSSILDEYGAGRKDSFLERIAKIEGVYVPGKSAGVKKAVCQLKAEYYPLKPVIPNIRTLQNRLDIEVMRGCPNNCRFCEAKRFYSPVRIRPKEELKEIIFSSIRNTGYGGISLSSLSTPQYPHI
;
A
#
# COMPACT_ATOMS: atom_id res chain seq x y z
N VAL A 1 -13.73 -15.14 10.52
CA VAL A 1 -13.66 -14.07 9.49
C VAL A 1 -13.10 -14.63 8.18
N TRP A 2 -11.86 -15.12 8.14
CA TRP A 2 -11.25 -15.71 6.92
C TRP A 2 -12.16 -16.66 6.12
N ALA A 3 -12.78 -17.65 6.80
CA ALA A 3 -13.63 -18.66 6.15
C ALA A 3 -14.89 -18.13 5.47
N VAL A 4 -15.37 -16.94 5.84
CA VAL A 4 -16.63 -16.36 5.34
C VAL A 4 -16.41 -15.14 4.42
N THR A 5 -15.17 -14.65 4.30
CA THR A 5 -14.84 -13.48 3.50
C THR A 5 -14.25 -13.89 2.15
N GLY A 6 -14.93 -13.50 1.06
CA GLY A 6 -14.53 -13.84 -0.30
C GLY A 6 -13.49 -12.90 -0.93
N LYS A 7 -13.36 -11.66 -0.46
CA LYS A 7 -12.40 -10.67 -0.97
C LYS A 7 -11.22 -10.53 -0.02
N ARG A 8 -10.12 -11.23 -0.33
CA ARG A 8 -8.94 -11.27 0.53
C ARG A 8 -7.78 -10.54 -0.11
N PHE A 9 -7.26 -9.52 0.56
CA PHE A 9 -6.18 -8.69 0.06
C PHE A 9 -4.93 -8.87 0.91
N LEU A 10 -3.78 -9.15 0.29
CA LEU A 10 -2.50 -9.17 0.98
C LEU A 10 -1.68 -7.94 0.61
N ILE A 11 -1.36 -7.09 1.58
CA ILE A 11 -0.39 -6.01 1.39
C ILE A 11 1.01 -6.56 1.60
N VAL A 12 1.85 -6.47 0.58
CA VAL A 12 3.26 -6.87 0.62
C VAL A 12 4.14 -5.64 0.63
N SER A 13 5.05 -5.57 1.59
CA SER A 13 6.12 -4.56 1.61
C SER A 13 7.48 -5.22 1.37
N PRO A 14 8.22 -4.85 0.30
CA PRO A 14 9.60 -5.31 0.04
C PRO A 14 10.63 -4.59 0.94
N ALA A 15 10.29 -4.41 2.20
CA ALA A 15 11.16 -3.84 3.23
C ALA A 15 10.81 -4.49 4.57
N THR A 16 11.74 -4.41 5.52
CA THR A 16 11.61 -5.10 6.80
C THR A 16 10.43 -4.58 7.61
N TYR A 17 9.92 -5.41 8.50
CA TYR A 17 8.83 -5.04 9.41
C TYR A 17 9.16 -3.77 10.21
N GLU A 18 10.40 -3.65 10.70
CA GLU A 18 10.88 -2.48 11.44
C GLU A 18 10.75 -1.16 10.66
N MET A 19 11.00 -1.20 9.35
CA MET A 19 10.92 -0.04 8.46
C MET A 19 9.47 0.26 8.05
N SER A 20 8.76 -0.77 7.60
CA SER A 20 7.49 -0.61 6.90
C SER A 20 6.26 -0.64 7.79
N ALA A 21 6.32 -1.24 8.99
CA ALA A 21 5.17 -1.25 9.90
C ALA A 21 4.81 0.16 10.40
N SER A 22 5.77 1.10 10.39
CA SER A 22 5.49 2.52 10.69
C SER A 22 4.97 3.33 9.50
N ALA A 23 5.07 2.83 8.27
CA ALA A 23 4.70 3.58 7.08
C ALA A 23 3.20 3.90 7.03
N LEU A 24 2.86 5.19 6.99
CA LEU A 24 1.47 5.66 7.04
C LEU A 24 0.62 5.12 5.88
N GLY A 25 1.17 5.05 4.66
CA GLY A 25 0.45 4.53 3.50
C GLY A 25 -0.02 3.08 3.68
N ILE A 26 0.80 2.20 4.28
CA ILE A 26 0.42 0.82 4.59
C ILE A 26 -0.70 0.80 5.64
N LYS A 27 -0.60 1.64 6.68
CA LYS A 27 -1.62 1.73 7.73
C LYS A 27 -2.97 2.22 7.18
N ILE A 28 -2.93 3.22 6.29
CA ILE A 28 -4.11 3.76 5.61
C ILE A 28 -4.76 2.66 4.74
N LEU A 29 -3.99 2.03 3.84
CA LEU A 29 -4.54 0.99 2.96
C LEU A 29 -5.13 -0.18 3.77
N TYR A 30 -4.42 -0.65 4.80
CA TYR A 30 -4.91 -1.69 5.70
C TYR A 30 -6.23 -1.31 6.37
N HIS A 31 -6.36 -0.07 6.85
CA HIS A 31 -7.57 0.46 7.47
C HIS A 31 -8.73 0.60 6.48
N VAL A 32 -8.47 1.18 5.31
CA VAL A 32 -9.48 1.36 4.26
C VAL A 32 -10.06 0.02 3.81
N ILE A 33 -9.22 -0.97 3.53
CA ILE A 33 -9.67 -2.29 3.06
C ILE A 33 -10.44 -3.01 4.17
N ASN A 34 -9.92 -3.06 5.40
CA ASN A 34 -10.60 -3.73 6.52
C ASN A 34 -11.83 -2.97 7.05
N SER A 35 -12.05 -1.72 6.63
CA SER A 35 -13.29 -0.99 6.92
C SER A 35 -14.47 -1.45 6.04
N LYS A 36 -14.20 -2.15 4.92
CA LYS A 36 -15.23 -2.77 4.09
C LYS A 36 -15.67 -4.11 4.68
N LYS A 37 -16.98 -4.29 4.89
CA LYS A 37 -17.55 -5.47 5.60
C LYS A 37 -17.30 -6.81 4.90
N ASP A 38 -17.12 -6.80 3.58
CA ASP A 38 -16.95 -7.97 2.72
C ASP A 38 -15.47 -8.24 2.36
N CYS A 39 -14.54 -7.48 2.95
CA CYS A 39 -13.12 -7.57 2.66
C CYS A 39 -12.31 -7.99 3.90
N LEU A 40 -11.16 -8.61 3.66
CA LEU A 40 -10.17 -8.93 4.68
C LEU A 40 -8.80 -8.55 4.12
N CYS A 41 -8.07 -7.71 4.85
CA CYS A 41 -6.70 -7.36 4.51
C CYS A 41 -5.72 -7.84 5.57
N GLU A 42 -4.66 -8.49 5.10
CA GLU A 42 -3.51 -8.92 5.90
C GLU A 42 -2.23 -8.36 5.29
N ARG A 43 -1.10 -8.50 6.01
CA ARG A 43 0.17 -7.90 5.63
C ARG A 43 1.31 -8.91 5.65
N VAL A 44 2.27 -8.71 4.77
CA VAL A 44 3.56 -9.41 4.76
C VAL A 44 4.69 -8.41 4.53
N PHE A 45 5.83 -8.69 5.14
CA PHE A 45 7.02 -7.85 5.10
C PHE A 45 8.23 -8.71 4.77
N MET A 46 9.22 -8.11 4.13
CA MET A 46 10.48 -8.80 3.85
C MET A 46 11.18 -9.16 5.18
N PRO A 47 11.68 -10.40 5.35
CA PRO A 47 12.55 -10.73 6.48
C PRO A 47 13.89 -9.98 6.42
N GLY A 48 14.64 -9.98 7.52
CA GLY A 48 16.04 -9.55 7.51
C GLY A 48 16.89 -10.47 6.62
N GLU A 49 18.08 -10.03 6.22
CA GLU A 49 18.93 -10.75 5.24
C GLU A 49 19.24 -12.19 5.64
N ASP A 50 19.54 -12.45 6.91
CA ASP A 50 19.82 -13.78 7.46
C ASP A 50 18.62 -14.73 7.35
N ALA A 51 17.44 -14.27 7.78
CA ALA A 51 16.20 -15.02 7.66
C ALA A 51 15.78 -15.17 6.19
N LYS A 52 15.97 -14.15 5.36
CA LYS A 52 15.69 -14.19 3.92
C LYS A 52 16.48 -15.32 3.25
N GLU A 53 17.79 -15.37 3.48
CA GLU A 53 18.65 -16.44 2.96
C GLU A 53 18.20 -17.82 3.45
N TYR A 54 17.86 -17.96 4.73
CA TYR A 54 17.37 -19.21 5.27
C TYR A 54 16.06 -19.67 4.61
N PHE A 55 15.10 -18.77 4.42
CA PHE A 55 13.80 -19.10 3.81
C PHE A 55 13.97 -19.49 2.34
N LEU A 56 14.78 -18.75 1.58
CA LEU A 56 15.08 -19.07 0.19
C LEU A 56 15.81 -20.42 0.06
N LYS A 57 16.84 -20.67 0.86
CA LYS A 57 17.63 -21.91 0.82
C LYS A 57 16.82 -23.15 1.16
N ASN A 58 15.87 -23.04 2.08
CA ASN A 58 15.05 -24.15 2.55
C ASN A 58 13.65 -24.20 1.90
N ASP A 59 13.42 -23.41 0.85
CA ASP A 59 12.15 -23.32 0.11
C ASP A 59 10.91 -22.98 0.98
N ILE A 60 11.11 -22.25 2.08
CA ILE A 60 10.03 -21.91 3.03
C ILE A 60 9.26 -20.70 2.51
N PRO A 61 7.92 -20.79 2.34
CA PRO A 61 7.10 -19.66 1.92
C PRO A 61 6.97 -18.61 3.03
N LEU A 62 6.88 -17.34 2.64
CA LEU A 62 6.34 -16.31 3.52
C LEU A 62 4.83 -16.52 3.69
N VAL A 63 4.35 -16.17 4.88
CA VAL A 63 2.94 -16.24 5.26
C VAL A 63 2.52 -14.92 5.86
N SER A 64 1.23 -14.59 5.76
CA SER A 64 0.67 -13.38 6.32
C SER A 64 0.95 -13.25 7.82
N LEU A 65 1.16 -12.01 8.28
CA LEU A 65 1.51 -11.73 9.67
C LEU A 65 0.37 -12.06 10.63
N GLU A 66 -0.87 -11.78 10.21
CA GLU A 66 -2.06 -11.88 11.06
C GLU A 66 -2.47 -13.34 11.31
N THR A 67 -2.58 -14.15 10.25
CA THR A 67 -3.17 -15.49 10.35
C THR A 67 -2.35 -16.59 9.71
N LYS A 68 -1.17 -16.28 9.17
CA LYS A 68 -0.22 -17.24 8.57
C LYS A 68 -0.76 -17.96 7.32
N HIS A 69 -1.58 -17.30 6.52
CA HIS A 69 -1.98 -17.81 5.20
C HIS A 69 -0.91 -17.54 4.14
N GLN A 70 -0.84 -18.40 3.14
CA GLN A 70 0.08 -18.21 2.03
C GLN A 70 -0.47 -17.17 1.06
N PRO A 71 0.39 -16.45 0.32
CA PRO A 71 -0.04 -15.45 -0.66
C PRO A 71 -1.01 -15.99 -1.73
N GLY A 72 -0.92 -17.27 -2.07
CA GLY A 72 -1.85 -17.94 -2.98
C GLY A 72 -3.28 -18.08 -2.45
N ASP A 73 -3.49 -17.98 -1.13
CA ASP A 73 -4.83 -18.09 -0.52
C ASP A 73 -5.63 -16.76 -0.61
N PHE A 74 -5.01 -15.71 -1.12
CA PHE A 74 -5.59 -14.38 -1.28
C PHE A 74 -6.17 -14.18 -2.68
N SER A 75 -7.13 -13.27 -2.78
CA SER A 75 -7.74 -12.84 -4.03
C SER A 75 -6.83 -11.90 -4.82
N ILE A 76 -6.21 -10.97 -4.09
CA ILE A 76 -5.35 -9.92 -4.63
C ILE A 76 -4.13 -9.77 -3.72
N VAL A 77 -2.95 -9.68 -4.33
CA VAL A 77 -1.68 -9.37 -3.66
C VAL A 77 -1.23 -7.99 -4.13
N GLY A 78 -1.22 -7.02 -3.23
CA GLY A 78 -0.77 -5.65 -3.50
C GLY A 78 0.63 -5.40 -2.97
N VAL A 79 1.60 -5.21 -3.86
CA VAL A 79 2.98 -4.86 -3.49
C VAL A 79 3.14 -3.34 -3.47
N THR A 80 3.51 -2.78 -2.32
CA THR A 80 3.72 -1.33 -2.19
C THR A 80 5.21 -0.97 -2.14
N PHE A 81 5.66 -0.20 -3.13
CA PHE A 81 7.01 0.31 -3.23
C PHE A 81 7.08 1.75 -2.73
N THR A 82 7.58 1.90 -1.50
CA THR A 82 7.79 3.20 -0.85
C THR A 82 9.03 3.92 -1.38
N SER A 83 10.01 3.18 -1.88
CA SER A 83 11.24 3.69 -2.48
C SER A 83 11.60 2.89 -3.72
N ARG A 84 12.40 3.48 -4.61
CA ARG A 84 12.94 2.77 -5.78
C ARG A 84 13.93 1.68 -5.39
N MET A 85 14.63 1.82 -4.26
CA MET A 85 15.53 0.78 -3.75
C MET A 85 14.76 -0.51 -3.46
N SER A 86 13.52 -0.41 -2.98
CA SER A 86 12.66 -1.57 -2.71
C SER A 86 12.33 -2.39 -3.96
N MET A 87 12.49 -1.82 -5.17
CA MET A 87 12.28 -2.55 -6.43
C MET A 87 13.39 -3.55 -6.72
N LEU A 88 14.60 -3.35 -6.17
CA LEU A 88 15.71 -4.28 -6.35
C LEU A 88 15.42 -5.65 -5.72
N ALA A 89 14.55 -5.67 -4.70
CA ALA A 89 14.13 -6.88 -4.00
C ALA A 89 12.96 -7.61 -4.69
N LEU A 90 12.57 -7.22 -5.90
CA LEU A 90 11.40 -7.77 -6.60
C LEU A 90 11.51 -9.28 -6.84
N GLY A 91 12.66 -9.77 -7.30
CA GLY A 91 12.87 -11.21 -7.51
C GLY A 91 12.78 -12.01 -6.21
N GLU A 92 13.43 -11.52 -5.16
CA GLU A 92 13.45 -12.16 -3.84
C GLU A 92 12.06 -12.22 -3.22
N ILE A 93 11.29 -11.13 -3.29
CA ILE A 93 9.94 -11.11 -2.70
C ILE A 93 9.01 -12.08 -3.44
N PHE A 94 9.03 -12.15 -4.77
CA PHE A 94 8.20 -13.11 -5.51
C PHE A 94 8.58 -14.57 -5.20
N ALA A 95 9.88 -14.88 -5.11
CA ALA A 95 10.36 -16.21 -4.75
C ALA A 95 9.89 -16.63 -3.34
N LEU A 96 9.92 -15.71 -2.39
CA LEU A 96 9.42 -15.93 -1.03
C LEU A 96 7.90 -16.05 -0.95
N LEU A 97 7.16 -15.32 -1.80
CA LEU A 97 5.71 -15.40 -1.88
C LEU A 97 5.20 -16.68 -2.58
N LYS A 98 6.10 -17.44 -3.22
CA LYS A 98 5.77 -18.59 -4.10
C LYS A 98 4.84 -18.20 -5.24
N ILE A 99 4.98 -16.98 -5.74
CA ILE A 99 4.25 -16.48 -6.90
C ILE A 99 5.22 -16.45 -8.09
N PRO A 100 4.89 -17.09 -9.23
CA PRO A 100 5.72 -17.03 -10.42
C PRO A 100 5.96 -15.59 -10.86
N PHE A 101 7.23 -15.32 -11.17
CA PHE A 101 7.68 -13.99 -11.58
C PHE A 101 7.06 -13.57 -12.92
N LEU A 102 6.88 -14.54 -13.83
CA LEU A 102 6.28 -14.41 -15.15
C LEU A 102 5.31 -15.58 -15.40
N ASN A 103 4.44 -15.46 -16.41
CA ASN A 103 3.56 -16.52 -16.89
C ASN A 103 2.66 -17.15 -15.79
N ARG A 104 2.06 -16.30 -14.95
CA ARG A 104 1.07 -16.75 -13.95
C ARG A 104 -0.23 -17.14 -14.63
N ASP A 105 -0.75 -18.32 -14.31
CA ASP A 105 -2.09 -18.75 -14.71
C ASP A 105 -3.19 -18.20 -13.78
N GLU A 106 -4.44 -18.61 -14.03
CA GLU A 106 -5.62 -18.18 -13.27
C GLU A 106 -5.66 -18.73 -11.83
N SER A 107 -4.80 -19.71 -11.47
CA SER A 107 -4.74 -20.24 -10.10
C SER A 107 -4.02 -19.30 -9.13
N PHE A 108 -3.24 -18.35 -9.66
CA PHE A 108 -2.53 -17.35 -8.85
C PHE A 108 -3.36 -16.07 -8.64
N PRO A 109 -3.20 -15.41 -7.48
CA PRO A 109 -3.86 -14.15 -7.18
C PRO A 109 -3.60 -13.09 -8.23
N VAL A 110 -4.49 -12.09 -8.30
CA VAL A 110 -4.17 -10.85 -9.02
C VAL A 110 -3.04 -10.15 -8.29
N VAL A 111 -1.92 -9.90 -8.96
CA VAL A 111 -0.77 -9.20 -8.37
C VAL A 111 -0.76 -7.76 -8.87
N ILE A 112 -0.94 -6.81 -7.96
CA ILE A 112 -0.92 -5.38 -8.29
C ILE A 112 0.25 -4.67 -7.61
N ALA A 113 0.82 -3.67 -8.27
CA ALA A 113 1.86 -2.82 -7.70
C ALA A 113 1.35 -1.41 -7.45
N GLY A 114 1.83 -0.77 -6.38
CA GLY A 114 1.52 0.62 -6.10
C GLY A 114 2.56 1.29 -5.21
N GLY A 115 2.24 2.50 -4.78
CA GLY A 115 3.13 3.33 -3.99
C GLY A 115 3.97 4.29 -4.84
N PRO A 116 4.63 5.27 -4.20
CA PRO A 116 5.24 6.40 -4.90
C PRO A 116 6.29 5.99 -5.94
N ALA A 117 7.03 4.91 -5.69
CA ALA A 117 8.12 4.50 -6.58
C ALA A 117 7.62 3.92 -7.91
N VAL A 118 6.35 3.47 -7.97
CA VAL A 118 5.75 2.78 -9.14
C VAL A 118 5.39 3.74 -10.28
N SER A 119 5.57 5.04 -10.11
CA SER A 119 5.28 6.03 -11.16
C SER A 119 5.98 5.81 -12.50
N ASN A 120 7.11 5.09 -12.51
CA ASN A 120 7.78 4.62 -13.71
C ASN A 120 7.72 3.09 -13.73
N PHE A 121 6.52 2.56 -13.97
CA PHE A 121 6.22 1.13 -13.89
C PHE A 121 6.66 0.35 -15.13
N VAL A 122 6.95 1.02 -16.25
CA VAL A 122 7.31 0.38 -17.54
C VAL A 122 8.39 -0.70 -17.39
N PRO A 123 9.48 -0.52 -16.62
CA PRO A 123 10.50 -1.56 -16.44
C PRO A 123 10.03 -2.81 -15.68
N MET A 124 8.85 -2.76 -15.05
CA MET A 124 8.27 -3.85 -14.27
C MET A 124 6.95 -4.37 -14.85
N GLU A 125 6.55 -3.87 -16.02
CA GLU A 125 5.22 -4.09 -16.60
C GLU A 125 4.86 -5.58 -16.70
N ASP A 126 5.82 -6.40 -17.09
CA ASP A 126 5.64 -7.85 -17.26
C ASP A 126 5.42 -8.63 -15.95
N PHE A 127 5.75 -8.01 -14.79
CA PHE A 127 5.73 -8.70 -13.50
C PHE A 127 4.40 -8.54 -12.75
N PHE A 128 3.56 -7.57 -13.12
CA PHE A 128 2.32 -7.25 -12.40
C PHE A 128 1.12 -7.25 -13.33
N ASP A 129 -0.03 -7.65 -12.80
CA ASP A 129 -1.29 -7.68 -13.54
C ASP A 129 -1.92 -6.28 -13.65
N ALA A 130 -1.64 -5.40 -12.69
CA ALA A 130 -2.04 -3.98 -12.73
C ALA A 130 -1.15 -3.10 -11.85
N PHE A 131 -1.18 -1.79 -12.11
CA PHE A 131 -0.47 -0.77 -11.35
C PHE A 131 -1.42 0.31 -10.87
N VAL A 132 -1.27 0.73 -9.61
CA VAL A 132 -1.99 1.86 -9.02
C VAL A 132 -1.05 3.06 -8.94
N ILE A 133 -1.37 4.09 -9.72
CA ILE A 133 -0.58 5.32 -9.88
C ILE A 133 -1.28 6.47 -9.18
N GLY A 134 -0.58 7.09 -8.23
CA GLY A 134 -1.10 8.19 -7.42
C GLY A 134 -1.57 7.73 -6.05
N ASP A 135 -2.63 8.35 -5.55
CA ASP A 135 -3.22 8.02 -4.25
C ASP A 135 -4.04 6.72 -4.33
N GLY A 136 -3.89 5.85 -3.33
CA GLY A 136 -4.43 4.49 -3.37
C GLY A 136 -5.73 4.31 -2.58
N GLU A 137 -6.09 5.26 -1.72
CA GLU A 137 -7.18 5.14 -0.75
C GLU A 137 -8.53 4.85 -1.41
N GLU A 138 -8.91 5.63 -2.44
CA GLU A 138 -10.15 5.41 -3.17
C GLU A 138 -10.00 4.32 -4.24
N VAL A 139 -8.84 4.27 -4.88
CA VAL A 139 -8.56 3.34 -5.98
C VAL A 139 -8.67 1.89 -5.52
N VAL A 140 -8.08 1.56 -4.35
CA VAL A 140 -8.15 0.18 -3.82
C VAL A 140 -9.58 -0.23 -3.49
N SER A 141 -10.40 0.71 -3.00
CA SER A 141 -11.82 0.46 -2.73
C SER A 141 -12.57 0.15 -4.02
N SER A 142 -12.35 0.94 -5.08
CA SER A 142 -12.96 0.71 -6.39
C SER A 142 -12.51 -0.62 -7.03
N ILE A 143 -11.22 -0.99 -6.89
CA ILE A 143 -10.71 -2.29 -7.34
C ILE A 143 -11.43 -3.43 -6.61
N LEU A 144 -11.62 -3.32 -5.30
CA LEU A 144 -12.30 -4.34 -4.50
C LEU A 144 -13.81 -4.43 -4.79
N ASP A 145 -14.44 -3.31 -5.17
CA ASP A 145 -15.84 -3.29 -5.58
C ASP A 145 -16.06 -4.02 -6.92
N GLU A 146 -15.09 -3.94 -7.83
CA GLU A 146 -15.10 -4.68 -9.09
C GLU A 146 -14.73 -6.17 -8.94
N TYR A 147 -14.16 -6.57 -7.80
CA TYR A 147 -13.76 -7.95 -7.56
C TYR A 147 -14.98 -8.83 -7.25
N GLY A 148 -15.12 -9.94 -7.96
CA GLY A 148 -16.26 -10.84 -7.85
C GLY A 148 -16.15 -12.04 -8.79
N ALA A 149 -17.25 -12.78 -8.94
CA ALA A 149 -17.29 -13.98 -9.78
C ALA A 149 -17.02 -13.64 -11.26
N GLY A 150 -16.17 -14.44 -11.91
CA GLY A 150 -15.78 -14.26 -13.31
C GLY A 150 -14.32 -14.65 -13.55
N ARG A 151 -13.88 -14.56 -14.82
CA ARG A 151 -12.47 -14.76 -15.19
C ARG A 151 -11.62 -13.56 -14.74
N LYS A 152 -10.36 -13.79 -14.38
CA LYS A 152 -9.41 -12.74 -13.98
C LYS A 152 -9.25 -11.69 -15.08
N ASP A 153 -9.18 -12.13 -16.33
CA ASP A 153 -9.10 -11.26 -17.52
C ASP A 153 -10.25 -10.23 -17.58
N SER A 154 -11.49 -10.66 -17.32
CA SER A 154 -12.67 -9.78 -17.30
C SER A 154 -12.64 -8.81 -16.11
N PHE A 155 -12.06 -9.22 -14.97
CA PHE A 155 -11.83 -8.32 -13.84
C PHE A 155 -10.79 -7.23 -14.20
N LEU A 156 -9.69 -7.61 -14.84
CA LEU A 156 -8.65 -6.69 -15.31
C LEU A 156 -9.20 -5.65 -16.29
N GLU A 157 -10.14 -6.03 -17.16
CA GLU A 157 -10.83 -5.09 -18.07
C GLU A 157 -11.70 -4.06 -17.35
N ARG A 158 -12.32 -4.44 -16.22
CA ARG A 158 -13.15 -3.51 -15.44
C ARG A 158 -12.26 -2.53 -14.67
N ILE A 159 -11.23 -3.01 -14.00
CA ILE A 159 -10.35 -2.14 -13.23
C ILE A 159 -9.50 -1.21 -14.12
N ALA A 160 -9.23 -1.58 -15.38
CA ALA A 160 -8.57 -0.71 -16.36
C ALA A 160 -9.33 0.60 -16.65
N LYS A 161 -10.62 0.67 -16.30
CA LYS A 161 -11.45 1.88 -16.46
C LYS A 161 -11.38 2.82 -15.24
N ILE A 162 -10.77 2.39 -14.14
CA ILE A 162 -10.65 3.17 -12.90
C ILE A 162 -9.51 4.19 -13.06
N GLU A 163 -9.77 5.47 -12.74
CA GLU A 163 -8.71 6.49 -12.73
C GLU A 163 -7.60 6.09 -11.75
N GLY A 164 -6.34 6.19 -12.18
CA GLY A 164 -5.17 5.74 -11.41
C GLY A 164 -4.79 4.28 -11.63
N VAL A 165 -5.57 3.47 -12.33
CA VAL A 165 -5.21 2.08 -12.63
C VAL A 165 -4.63 1.98 -14.04
N TYR A 166 -3.50 1.29 -14.15
CA TYR A 166 -2.93 0.86 -15.43
C TYR A 166 -2.90 -0.66 -15.48
N VAL A 167 -3.38 -1.23 -16.57
CA VAL A 167 -3.36 -2.68 -16.82
C VAL A 167 -2.62 -2.94 -18.13
N PRO A 168 -1.50 -3.68 -18.11
CA PRO A 168 -0.72 -4.02 -19.30
C PRO A 168 -1.60 -4.62 -20.40
N GLY A 169 -1.42 -4.16 -21.64
CA GLY A 169 -2.16 -4.64 -22.80
C GLY A 169 -3.65 -4.24 -22.87
N LYS A 170 -4.22 -3.67 -21.80
CA LYS A 170 -5.64 -3.21 -21.75
C LYS A 170 -5.78 -1.69 -21.63
N SER A 171 -4.81 -1.02 -21.00
CA SER A 171 -4.81 0.43 -20.82
C SER A 171 -3.98 1.11 -21.90
N ALA A 172 -4.54 2.13 -22.57
CA ALA A 172 -3.77 2.96 -23.50
C ALA A 172 -2.78 3.90 -22.78
N GLY A 173 -3.02 4.17 -21.50
CA GLY A 173 -2.23 5.02 -20.63
C GLY A 173 -2.94 5.20 -19.29
N VAL A 174 -2.32 5.90 -18.36
CA VAL A 174 -2.87 6.13 -17.03
C VAL A 174 -2.66 7.56 -16.58
N LYS A 175 -3.73 8.14 -16.05
CA LYS A 175 -3.67 9.39 -15.30
C LYS A 175 -3.62 9.01 -13.82
N LYS A 176 -2.70 9.63 -13.06
CA LYS A 176 -2.58 9.37 -11.63
C LYS A 176 -3.88 9.74 -10.90
N ALA A 177 -4.30 8.91 -9.96
CA ALA A 177 -5.39 9.21 -9.05
C ALA A 177 -4.97 10.29 -8.04
N VAL A 178 -5.91 11.17 -7.73
CA VAL A 178 -5.73 12.27 -6.78
C VAL A 178 -6.91 12.22 -5.80
N CYS A 179 -6.69 11.68 -4.61
CA CYS A 179 -7.72 11.55 -3.58
C CYS A 179 -7.74 12.75 -2.63
N GLN A 180 -8.89 13.10 -2.08
CA GLN A 180 -8.93 14.06 -0.98
C GLN A 180 -8.42 13.42 0.31
N LEU A 181 -7.77 14.20 1.17
CA LEU A 181 -7.32 13.75 2.49
C LEU A 181 -8.50 13.69 3.45
N LYS A 182 -9.41 12.74 3.27
CA LYS A 182 -10.57 12.57 4.14
C LYS A 182 -10.15 12.06 5.52
N ALA A 183 -10.89 12.46 6.56
CA ALA A 183 -10.69 11.96 7.92
C ALA A 183 -10.93 10.45 8.01
N GLU A 184 -11.91 9.93 7.26
CA GLU A 184 -12.34 8.52 7.29
C GLU A 184 -11.23 7.52 6.88
N TYR A 185 -10.30 7.96 6.02
CA TYR A 185 -9.17 7.14 5.57
C TYR A 185 -8.03 7.10 6.59
N TYR A 186 -7.98 8.05 7.52
CA TYR A 186 -6.92 8.07 8.52
C TYR A 186 -7.20 7.00 9.60
N PRO A 187 -6.27 6.08 9.87
CA PRO A 187 -6.48 5.03 10.86
C PRO A 187 -6.37 5.59 12.29
N LEU A 188 -7.50 5.90 12.93
CA LEU A 188 -7.54 6.35 14.33
C LEU A 188 -7.17 5.25 15.33
N LYS A 189 -7.24 3.98 14.91
CA LYS A 189 -6.85 2.79 15.67
C LYS A 189 -5.86 1.97 14.85
N PRO A 190 -4.67 2.51 14.52
CA PRO A 190 -3.71 1.80 13.69
C PRO A 190 -3.19 0.58 14.45
N VAL A 191 -2.83 -0.48 13.72
CA VAL A 191 -2.15 -1.64 14.33
C VAL A 191 -0.83 -1.17 14.93
N ILE A 192 -0.63 -1.43 16.22
CA ILE A 192 0.62 -1.14 16.91
C ILE A 192 1.65 -2.20 16.54
N PRO A 193 2.84 -1.80 16.07
CA PRO A 193 3.89 -2.76 15.76
C PRO A 193 4.33 -3.58 16.98
N ASN A 194 4.65 -4.86 16.77
CA ASN A 194 5.09 -5.78 17.83
C ASN A 194 6.52 -5.50 18.32
N ILE A 195 7.27 -4.68 17.59
CA ILE A 195 8.62 -4.25 17.92
C ILE A 195 8.70 -2.73 17.81
N ARG A 196 9.76 -2.14 18.38
CA ARG A 196 10.06 -0.73 18.16
C ARG A 196 10.45 -0.52 16.70
N THR A 197 9.64 0.22 15.95
CA THR A 197 9.92 0.61 14.56
C THR A 197 10.84 1.83 14.50
N LEU A 198 11.43 2.10 13.33
CA LEU A 198 12.27 3.28 13.12
C LEU A 198 11.56 4.59 13.49
N GLN A 199 10.29 4.72 13.10
CA GLN A 199 9.43 5.81 13.54
C GLN A 199 8.45 5.32 14.62
N ASN A 200 8.96 5.19 15.85
CA ASN A 200 8.16 4.76 17.00
C ASN A 200 7.33 5.91 17.62
N ARG A 201 6.47 6.53 16.81
CA ARG A 201 5.59 7.65 17.16
C ARG A 201 4.38 7.68 16.21
N LEU A 202 3.35 8.46 16.55
CA LEU A 202 2.24 8.69 15.64
C LEU A 202 2.68 9.59 14.48
N ASP A 203 2.42 9.16 13.25
CA ASP A 203 2.70 9.94 12.05
C ASP A 203 1.42 10.61 11.54
N ILE A 204 1.38 11.94 11.59
CA ILE A 204 0.22 12.77 11.31
C ILE A 204 0.49 13.54 10.02
N GLU A 205 -0.08 13.10 8.91
CA GLU A 205 0.04 13.77 7.62
C GLU A 205 -0.75 15.08 7.63
N VAL A 206 -0.08 16.22 7.78
CA VAL A 206 -0.72 17.54 7.84
C VAL A 206 -1.10 18.07 6.46
N MET A 207 -0.34 17.69 5.44
CA MET A 207 -0.65 17.98 4.05
C MET A 207 0.06 17.01 3.11
N ARG A 208 -0.54 16.79 1.94
CA ARG A 208 0.03 16.00 0.84
C ARG A 208 0.38 16.91 -0.32
N GLY A 209 1.60 16.78 -0.83
CA GLY A 209 2.16 17.70 -1.82
C GLY A 209 3.00 18.83 -1.20
N CYS A 210 3.63 19.64 -2.05
CA CYS A 210 4.49 20.76 -1.66
C CYS A 210 4.25 21.97 -2.58
N PRO A 211 4.04 23.19 -2.06
CA PRO A 211 3.80 24.37 -2.88
C PRO A 211 5.08 24.89 -3.58
N ASN A 212 6.28 24.49 -3.16
CA ASN A 212 7.55 24.96 -3.74
C ASN A 212 7.78 24.56 -5.20
N ASN A 213 7.07 23.55 -5.71
CA ASN A 213 7.06 23.19 -7.14
C ASN A 213 8.46 23.01 -7.78
N CYS A 214 9.46 22.57 -7.02
CA CYS A 214 10.84 22.43 -7.47
C CYS A 214 10.95 21.50 -8.69
N ARG A 215 11.66 21.94 -9.75
CA ARG A 215 11.76 21.18 -11.02
C ARG A 215 12.46 19.82 -10.88
N PHE A 216 13.40 19.71 -9.94
CA PHE A 216 14.15 18.48 -9.66
C PHE A 216 13.40 17.50 -8.76
N CYS A 217 12.31 17.94 -8.09
CA CYS A 217 11.68 17.16 -7.05
C CYS A 217 10.70 16.17 -7.68
N GLU A 218 11.06 14.90 -7.66
CA GLU A 218 10.20 13.84 -8.14
C GLU A 218 8.89 13.72 -7.33
N ALA A 219 8.96 13.93 -6.01
CA ALA A 219 7.81 13.86 -5.11
C ALA A 219 6.67 14.83 -5.53
N LYS A 220 7.01 15.96 -6.18
CA LYS A 220 6.01 16.83 -6.81
C LYS A 220 5.15 16.04 -7.81
N ARG A 221 5.77 15.26 -8.71
CA ARG A 221 5.03 14.52 -9.75
C ARG A 221 4.03 13.56 -9.12
N PHE A 222 4.32 12.99 -7.97
CA PHE A 222 3.47 12.03 -7.28
C PHE A 222 2.37 12.70 -6.48
N TYR A 223 2.76 13.60 -5.57
CA TYR A 223 1.87 14.07 -4.52
C TYR A 223 1.08 15.34 -4.88
N SER A 224 1.42 16.07 -5.95
CA SER A 224 0.64 17.23 -6.40
C SER A 224 -0.79 16.84 -6.82
N PRO A 225 -1.80 17.72 -6.68
CA PRO A 225 -1.75 19.06 -6.10
C PRO A 225 -1.59 19.05 -4.57
N VAL A 226 -1.27 20.22 -4.01
CA VAL A 226 -1.18 20.41 -2.56
C VAL A 226 -2.58 20.27 -1.96
N ARG A 227 -2.71 19.41 -0.95
CA ARG A 227 -3.93 19.20 -0.17
C ARG A 227 -3.61 19.30 1.30
N ILE A 228 -4.33 20.16 2.00
CA ILE A 228 -4.03 20.57 3.37
C ILE A 228 -5.17 20.05 4.24
N ARG A 229 -4.85 19.37 5.35
CA ARG A 229 -5.88 18.98 6.33
C ARG A 229 -6.29 20.19 7.18
N PRO A 230 -7.59 20.37 7.47
CA PRO A 230 -8.03 21.40 8.40
C PRO A 230 -7.45 21.21 9.81
N LYS A 231 -7.20 22.31 10.52
CA LYS A 231 -6.62 22.30 11.87
C LYS A 231 -7.49 21.54 12.87
N GLU A 232 -8.80 21.70 12.79
CA GLU A 232 -9.78 21.08 13.67
C GLU A 232 -9.76 19.55 13.51
N GLU A 233 -9.69 19.07 12.26
CA GLU A 233 -9.55 17.65 11.93
C GLU A 233 -8.23 17.08 12.48
N LEU A 234 -7.12 17.81 12.33
CA LEU A 234 -5.83 17.38 12.86
C LEU A 234 -5.86 17.21 14.38
N LYS A 235 -6.51 18.12 15.12
CA LYS A 235 -6.66 17.98 16.57
C LYS A 235 -7.41 16.70 16.92
N GLU A 236 -8.52 16.43 16.25
CA GLU A 236 -9.31 15.22 16.48
C GLU A 236 -8.49 13.95 16.19
N ILE A 237 -7.79 13.91 15.06
CA ILE A 237 -6.91 12.80 14.69
C ILE A 237 -5.84 12.59 15.76
N ILE A 238 -5.16 13.66 16.19
CA ILE A 238 -4.07 13.59 17.19
C ILE A 238 -4.60 13.06 18.52
N PHE A 239 -5.63 13.68 19.09
CA PHE A 239 -6.14 13.30 20.42
C PHE A 239 -6.74 11.90 20.43
N SER A 240 -7.48 11.53 19.38
CA SER A 240 -8.06 10.19 19.26
C SER A 240 -6.99 9.13 19.08
N SER A 241 -5.99 9.39 18.22
CA SER A 241 -4.90 8.44 17.96
C SER A 241 -4.03 8.25 19.21
N ILE A 242 -3.67 9.33 19.93
CA ILE A 242 -2.91 9.21 21.19
C ILE A 242 -3.67 8.33 22.19
N ARG A 243 -4.97 8.57 22.38
CA ARG A 243 -5.81 7.80 23.30
C ARG A 243 -5.89 6.32 22.92
N ASN A 244 -6.00 6.01 21.63
CA ASN A 244 -6.15 4.63 21.16
C ASN A 244 -4.84 3.84 21.11
N THR A 245 -3.69 4.52 21.05
CA THR A 245 -2.39 3.86 20.79
C THR A 245 -1.42 3.90 21.95
N GLY A 246 -1.54 4.89 22.85
CA GLY A 246 -0.59 5.09 23.95
C GLY A 246 0.78 5.61 23.52
N TYR A 247 0.98 6.04 22.27
CA TYR A 247 2.23 6.66 21.84
C TYR A 247 2.50 7.96 22.61
N GLY A 248 3.72 8.11 23.12
CA GLY A 248 4.16 9.31 23.86
C GLY A 248 4.57 10.49 23.00
N GLY A 249 4.51 10.38 21.67
CA GLY A 249 4.95 11.44 20.77
C GLY A 249 4.27 11.38 19.40
N ILE A 250 4.25 12.53 18.72
CA ILE A 250 3.70 12.71 17.38
C ILE A 250 4.76 13.27 16.44
N SER A 251 4.58 13.02 15.15
CA SER A 251 5.35 13.57 14.04
C SER A 251 4.36 14.23 13.09
N LEU A 252 4.61 15.49 12.72
CA LEU A 252 3.84 16.15 11.68
C LEU A 252 4.55 15.93 10.34
N SER A 253 3.98 15.09 9.48
CA SER A 253 4.56 14.74 8.19
C SER A 253 3.92 15.48 7.04
N SER A 254 4.77 15.91 6.12
CA SER A 254 4.44 16.37 4.77
C SER A 254 5.75 16.52 3.99
N LEU A 255 5.67 16.87 2.72
CA LEU A 255 6.88 17.21 1.95
C LEU A 255 7.53 18.55 2.38
N SER A 256 6.80 19.43 3.08
CA SER A 256 7.34 20.72 3.55
C SER A 256 6.55 21.26 4.75
N THR A 257 6.67 20.62 5.91
CA THR A 257 5.83 20.92 7.10
C THR A 257 5.79 22.40 7.50
N PRO A 258 6.88 23.19 7.42
CA PRO A 258 6.85 24.63 7.71
C PRO A 258 5.92 25.47 6.82
N GLN A 259 5.42 24.92 5.71
CA GLN A 259 4.52 25.61 4.78
C GLN A 259 3.05 25.29 5.05
N TYR A 260 2.76 24.49 6.07
CA TYR A 260 1.40 24.27 6.52
C TYR A 260 0.82 25.57 7.13
N PRO A 261 -0.38 26.04 6.74
CA PRO A 261 -0.87 27.38 7.09
C PRO A 261 -1.08 27.69 8.57
N HIS A 262 -1.07 26.68 9.46
CA HIS A 262 -1.38 26.85 10.88
C HIS A 262 -0.31 26.29 11.83
N ILE A 263 0.93 26.14 11.34
CA ILE A 263 2.14 25.89 12.14
C ILE A 263 2.98 27.18 12.09
#